data_AF-A0A800EPW9-F1
#
_entry.id   AF-A0A800EPW9-F1
#
_cell.length_a   1.000
_cell.length_b   1.000
_cell.length_c   1.000
_cell.angle_alpha   90.00
_cell.angle_beta   90.00
_cell.angle_gamma   90.00
#
_symmetry.space_group_name_H-M   'P 1'
#
loop_
_entity.id
_entity.type
_entity.pdbx_description
1 polymer ?
#
loop_
_entity_poly.entity_id
_entity_poly.type
_entity_poly.pdbx_seq_one_letter_code
_entity_poly.pdbx_strand_id
1 'polypeptide(L)'
;AYTQGLDAVIEAAGYLEDLPDVVFALFGDGPVKAELEELAAASGRTNVRFFPSQPAARMPGLVPCWDLALVIALNRPVIRGALPSKMLEAMAAGVPVL
;
A
#
# COMPACT_ATOMS: atom_id res chain seq x y z
N ALA A 1 -11.24 8.02 11.46
CA ALA A 1 -10.00 7.44 12.00
C ALA A 1 -9.43 6.47 10.97
N TYR A 2 -8.23 6.72 10.45
CA TYR A 2 -7.60 5.89 9.41
C TYR A 2 -7.25 4.50 9.94
N THR A 3 -7.25 3.51 9.05
CA THR A 3 -7.19 2.08 9.44
C THR A 3 -6.03 1.31 8.79
N GLN A 4 -5.34 1.90 7.83
CA GLN A 4 -4.36 1.20 6.97
C GLN A 4 -2.89 1.47 7.33
N GLY A 5 -2.59 2.35 8.30
CA GLY A 5 -1.22 2.52 8.83
C GLY A 5 -0.12 2.72 7.78
N LEU A 6 -0.39 3.49 6.71
CA LEU A 6 0.51 3.63 5.58
C LEU A 6 1.78 4.45 5.88
N ASP A 7 1.76 5.21 6.98
CA ASP A 7 2.93 5.84 7.59
C ASP A 7 4.02 4.81 7.90
N ALA A 8 3.65 3.67 8.48
CA ALA A 8 4.59 2.58 8.76
C ALA A 8 5.22 1.99 7.48
N VAL A 9 4.52 2.06 6.34
CA VAL A 9 5.06 1.62 5.04
C VAL A 9 6.16 2.55 4.57
N ILE A 10 5.98 3.86 4.71
CA ILE A 10 6.98 4.86 4.33
C ILE A 10 8.23 4.74 5.21
N GLU A 11 8.04 4.50 6.50
CA GLU A 11 9.15 4.22 7.42
C GLU A 11 9.87 2.92 7.01
N ALA A 12 9.11 1.85 6.75
CA ALA A 12 9.65 0.55 6.36
C ALA A 12 10.42 0.61 5.03
N ALA A 13 9.98 1.45 4.09
CA ALA A 13 10.66 1.66 2.81
C ALA A 13 12.11 2.12 3.00
N GLY A 14 12.39 2.86 4.09
CA GLY A 14 13.73 3.29 4.46
C GLY A 14 14.71 2.16 4.74
N TYR A 15 14.24 1.02 5.26
CA TYR A 15 15.12 -0.13 5.54
C TYR A 15 15.52 -0.89 4.27
N LEU A 16 14.90 -0.58 3.13
CA LEU A 16 15.09 -1.28 1.86
C LEU A 16 15.58 -0.35 0.74
N GLU A 17 16.07 0.86 1.07
CA GLU A 17 16.56 1.82 0.06
C GLU A 17 17.78 1.32 -0.72
N ASP A 18 18.61 0.47 -0.10
CA ASP A 18 19.78 -0.15 -0.74
C ASP A 18 19.40 -1.28 -1.71
N LEU A 19 18.12 -1.66 -1.80
CA LEU A 19 17.60 -2.67 -2.72
C LEU A 19 16.93 -1.99 -3.93
N PRO A 20 17.64 -1.80 -5.06
CA PRO A 20 17.15 -1.01 -6.18
C PRO A 20 15.92 -1.62 -6.88
N ASP A 21 15.69 -2.92 -6.70
CA ASP A 21 14.58 -3.66 -7.29
C ASP A 21 13.30 -3.61 -6.44
N VAL A 22 13.34 -3.00 -5.25
CA VAL A 22 12.19 -2.90 -4.35
C VAL A 22 11.54 -1.52 -4.48
N VAL A 23 10.27 -1.50 -4.89
CA VAL A 23 9.47 -0.28 -4.98
C VAL A 23 8.14 -0.47 -4.26
N PHE A 24 7.80 0.46 -3.39
CA PHE A 24 6.51 0.53 -2.72
C PHE A 24 5.53 1.34 -3.57
N ALA A 25 4.58 0.66 -4.21
CA ALA A 25 3.56 1.30 -5.04
C ALA A 25 2.25 1.49 -4.25
N LEU A 26 1.87 2.74 -3.98
CA LEU A 26 0.65 3.10 -3.25
C LEU A 26 -0.40 3.65 -4.23
N PHE A 27 -1.53 2.97 -4.35
CA PHE A 27 -2.63 3.35 -5.25
C PHE A 27 -3.80 3.96 -4.47
N GLY A 28 -4.26 5.14 -4.88
CA GLY A 28 -5.50 5.76 -4.40
C GLY A 28 -5.38 7.23 -4.06
N ASP A 29 -6.52 7.90 -3.94
CA ASP A 29 -6.65 9.32 -3.59
C ASP A 29 -7.30 9.50 -2.23
N GLY A 30 -6.88 8.67 -1.27
CA GLY A 30 -7.37 8.74 0.10
C GLY A 30 -7.05 10.08 0.77
N PRO A 31 -7.80 10.46 1.82
CA PRO A 31 -7.67 11.76 2.49
C PRO A 31 -6.28 12.04 3.08
N VAL A 32 -5.48 11.00 3.35
CA VAL A 32 -4.12 11.12 3.91
C VAL A 32 -3.02 11.14 2.85
N LYS A 33 -3.36 11.09 1.55
CA LYS A 33 -2.35 10.99 0.48
C LYS A 33 -1.34 12.13 0.53
N ALA A 34 -1.81 13.37 0.68
CA ALA A 34 -0.93 14.54 0.73
C ALA A 34 0.04 14.45 1.93
N GLU A 35 -0.44 14.08 3.11
CA GLU A 35 0.40 13.89 4.31
C GLU A 35 1.45 12.79 4.10
N LEU A 36 1.10 11.71 3.41
CA LEU A 36 2.01 10.60 3.09
C LEU A 36 3.05 10.99 2.03
N GLU A 37 2.66 11.77 1.02
CA GLU A 37 3.58 12.31 0.02
C GLU A 37 4.60 13.27 0.67
N GLU A 38 4.13 14.14 1.56
CA GLU A 38 5.00 15.02 2.36
C GLU A 38 5.94 14.23 3.27
N LEU A 39 5.46 13.19 3.96
CA LEU A 39 6.29 12.33 4.82
C LEU A 39 7.37 11.60 4.02
N ALA A 40 7.02 11.04 2.85
CA ALA A 40 7.98 10.38 1.97
C ALA A 40 9.05 11.36 1.46
N ALA A 41 8.65 12.57 1.05
CA ALA A 41 9.58 13.61 0.60
C ALA A 41 10.50 14.09 1.72
N ALA A 42 9.95 14.39 2.90
CA ALA A 42 10.71 14.85 4.07
C ALA A 42 11.70 13.79 4.58
N SER A 43 11.35 12.51 4.42
CA SER A 43 12.19 11.37 4.82
C SER A 43 13.14 10.89 3.70
N GLY A 44 13.15 11.55 2.54
CA GLY A 44 14.02 11.20 1.41
C GLY A 44 13.69 9.88 0.71
N ARG A 45 12.47 9.34 0.87
CA ARG A 45 12.08 8.03 0.34
C ARG A 45 11.85 8.08 -1.15
N THR A 46 12.83 7.63 -1.92
CA THR A 46 12.77 7.60 -3.40
C THR A 46 12.18 6.30 -3.96
N ASN A 47 12.11 5.25 -3.13
CA ASN A 47 11.54 3.94 -3.47
C ASN A 47 10.04 3.83 -3.18
N VAL A 48 9.36 4.93 -2.83
CA VAL A 48 7.89 4.98 -2.67
C VAL A 48 7.28 5.74 -3.84
N ARG A 49 6.29 5.13 -4.52
CA ARG A 49 5.58 5.73 -5.66
C ARG A 49 4.09 5.82 -5.38
N PHE A 50 3.54 7.02 -5.54
CA PHE A 50 2.12 7.29 -5.38
C PHE A 50 1.44 7.31 -6.76
N PHE A 51 0.35 6.56 -6.87
CA PHE A 51 -0.48 6.47 -8.06
C PHE A 51 -1.91 6.92 -7.75
N PRO A 52 -2.61 7.59 -8.69
CA PRO A 52 -4.00 7.95 -8.49
C PRO A 52 -4.88 6.69 -8.41
N SER A 53 -6.10 6.87 -7.91
CA SER A 53 -7.12 5.84 -7.88
C SER A 53 -7.31 5.25 -9.28
N GLN A 54 -7.31 3.92 -9.37
CA GLN A 54 -7.57 3.23 -10.63
C GLN A 54 -9.04 2.80 -10.71
N PRO A 55 -9.65 2.79 -11.91
CA PRO A 55 -10.96 2.20 -12.09
C PRO A 55 -10.97 0.74 -11.64
N ALA A 56 -12.05 0.29 -10.99
CA ALA A 56 -12.17 -1.09 -10.50
C ALA A 56 -11.94 -2.13 -11.63
N ALA A 57 -12.38 -1.83 -12.85
CA ALA A 57 -12.17 -2.68 -14.02
C ALA A 57 -10.68 -2.86 -14.42
N ARG A 58 -9.79 -1.94 -14.01
CA ARG A 58 -8.35 -2.04 -14.27
C ARG A 58 -7.59 -2.84 -13.22
N MET A 59 -8.09 -2.92 -12.00
CA MET A 59 -7.39 -3.57 -10.89
C MET A 59 -7.06 -5.04 -11.18
N PRO A 60 -7.94 -5.87 -11.77
CA PRO A 60 -7.61 -7.26 -12.10
C PRO A 60 -6.41 -7.42 -13.05
N GLY A 61 -6.13 -6.42 -13.90
CA GLY A 61 -4.96 -6.43 -14.78
C GLY A 61 -3.69 -5.85 -14.13
N LEU A 62 -3.83 -5.20 -12.98
CA LEU A 62 -2.72 -4.54 -12.27
C LEU A 62 -2.20 -5.39 -11.12
N VAL A 63 -3.09 -5.98 -10.32
CA VAL A 63 -2.73 -6.77 -9.14
C VAL A 63 -1.77 -7.91 -9.48
N PRO A 64 -1.95 -8.71 -10.55
CA PRO A 64 -1.02 -9.79 -10.90
C PRO A 64 0.40 -9.31 -11.27
N CYS A 65 0.61 -8.01 -11.48
CA CYS A 65 1.93 -7.43 -11.73
C CYS A 65 2.70 -7.11 -10.45
N TRP A 66 2.12 -7.30 -9.27
CA TRP A 66 2.78 -7.06 -8.00
C TRP A 66 3.51 -8.32 -7.52
N ASP A 67 4.74 -8.14 -7.02
CA ASP A 67 5.49 -9.24 -6.40
C ASP A 67 4.96 -9.60 -5.00
N LEU A 68 4.38 -8.61 -4.31
CA LEU A 68 3.84 -8.73 -2.96
C LEU A 68 2.69 -7.74 -2.75
N ALA A 69 1.61 -8.18 -2.11
CA ALA A 69 0.53 -7.32 -1.65
C ALA A 69 0.63 -7.11 -0.14
N LEU A 70 0.81 -5.86 0.27
CA LEU A 70 0.87 -5.47 1.68
C LEU A 70 -0.51 -5.05 2.20
N VAL A 71 -1.08 -5.81 3.14
CA VAL A 71 -2.43 -5.60 3.68
C VAL A 71 -2.35 -5.25 5.16
N ILE A 72 -2.17 -3.96 5.44
CA ILE A 72 -2.05 -3.45 6.81
C ILE A 72 -3.41 -3.10 7.40
N ALA A 73 -3.65 -3.55 8.63
CA ALA A 73 -4.83 -3.22 9.41
C ALA A 73 -4.42 -2.79 10.83
N LEU A 74 -4.64 -1.53 11.17
CA LEU A 74 -4.41 -1.00 12.51
C LEU A 74 -5.43 -1.60 13.49
N ASN A 75 -4.98 -2.19 14.59
CA ASN A 75 -5.84 -2.78 15.61
C ASN A 75 -6.77 -1.73 16.26
N ARG A 76 -7.95 -1.52 15.66
CA ARG A 76 -8.94 -0.51 16.06
C ARG A 76 -10.33 -1.15 16.09
N PRO A 77 -11.22 -0.72 17.00
CA PRO A 77 -12.59 -1.27 17.07
C PRO A 77 -13.34 -1.20 15.73
N VAL A 78 -13.11 -0.15 14.93
CA VAL A 78 -13.76 0.07 13.62
C VAL A 78 -13.42 -0.99 12.57
N ILE A 79 -12.29 -1.71 12.69
CA ILE A 79 -11.93 -2.79 11.76
C ILE A 79 -12.36 -4.18 12.26
N ARG A 80 -12.94 -4.28 13.46
CA ARG A 80 -13.35 -5.57 14.03
C ARG A 80 -14.47 -6.17 13.17
N GLY A 81 -14.19 -7.34 12.59
CA GLY A 81 -15.13 -8.05 11.71
C GLY A 81 -15.14 -7.55 10.26
N ALA A 82 -14.29 -6.59 9.89
CA ALA A 82 -14.11 -6.21 8.50
C ALA A 82 -13.42 -7.35 7.73
N LEU A 83 -14.04 -7.79 6.64
CA LEU A 83 -13.41 -8.74 5.72
C LEU A 83 -12.32 -8.00 4.92
N PRO A 84 -11.06 -8.49 4.90
CA PRO A 84 -9.99 -7.82 4.17
C PRO A 84 -10.12 -8.10 2.67
N SER A 85 -11.01 -7.39 1.97
CA SER A 85 -11.29 -7.65 0.54
C SER A 85 -10.03 -7.55 -0.34
N LYS A 86 -9.11 -6.63 -0.02
CA LYS A 86 -7.83 -6.48 -0.74
C LYS A 86 -6.93 -7.71 -0.62
N MET A 87 -6.95 -8.40 0.53
CA MET A 87 -6.25 -9.68 0.70
C MET A 87 -6.84 -10.73 -0.23
N LEU A 88 -8.18 -10.82 -0.31
CA LEU A 88 -8.85 -11.78 -1.18
C LEU A 88 -8.55 -11.51 -2.67
N GLU A 89 -8.52 -10.25 -3.08
CA GLU A 89 -8.16 -9.84 -4.45
C GLU A 89 -6.71 -10.25 -4.79
N ALA A 90 -5.75 -10.00 -3.90
CA ALA A 90 -4.35 -10.40 -4.09
C ALA A 90 -4.19 -11.93 -4.14
N MET A 91 -4.84 -12.65 -3.24
CA MET A 91 -4.81 -14.12 -3.23
C MET A 91 -5.43 -14.71 -4.50
N ALA A 92 -6.53 -14.14 -4.99
CA ALA A 92 -7.16 -14.58 -6.25
C ALA A 92 -6.26 -14.34 -7.47
N ALA A 93 -5.40 -13.31 -7.40
CA ALA A 93 -4.40 -13.01 -8.42
C ALA A 93 -3.11 -13.85 -8.30
N GLY A 94 -2.99 -14.72 -7.29
CA GLY A 94 -1.78 -15.51 -7.04
C GLY A 94 -0.61 -14.70 -6.46
N VAL A 95 -0.90 -13.51 -5.91
CA VAL A 95 0.11 -12.62 -5.33
C VAL A 95 0.27 -12.95 -3.84
N PRO A 96 1.49 -13.15 -3.33
CA PRO A 96 1.74 -13.32 -1.90
C PRO A 96 1.20 -12.13 -1.09
N VAL A 97 0.66 -12.40 0.10
CA VAL A 97 0.11 -11.37 0.99
C VAL A 97 0.94 -11.29 2.27
N LEU A 98 1.26 -10.06 2.69
CA LEU A 98 1.86 -9.73 3.99
C LEU A 98 0.94 -8.83 4.82
#